data_AF-A0A259RZX0-F1
#
_entry.id   AF-A0A259RZX0-F1
#
_cell.length_a   1.000
_cell.length_b   1.000
_cell.length_c   1.000
_cell.angle_alpha   90.00
_cell.angle_beta   90.00
_cell.angle_gamma   90.00
#
_symmetry.space_group_name_H-M   'P 1'
#
loop_
_entity.id
_entity.type
_entity.pdbx_description
1 polymer ?
#
loop_
_entity_poly.entity_id
_entity_poly.type
_entity_poly.pdbx_seq_one_letter_code
_entity_poly.pdbx_strand_id
1 'polypeptide(L)'
;MTNSIKTKLYTPSTNQDFMLTMGPLSTQNIESELSYAYLHAVAAHASVACKVSGRHDDNAGVDAELTAWGPFPSGGYRQEVDVKVQLKATVQSPILVDDSISYSLSGIGRYNDLRAETVSTPRILVVLFLPANSADWLTHSDEALSLRKCAYWVSLRGAPGSENKTAQTVYLPRSQQFDPSGLRDLMDQISQQNIPKYQGVQK
;
A
#
# COMPACT_ATOMS: atom_id res chain seq x y z
N MET A 1 8.86 -24.90 64.80
CA MET A 1 9.92 -24.19 64.04
C MET A 1 9.37 -23.92 62.65
N THR A 2 9.12 -22.65 62.39
CA THR A 2 8.41 -22.10 61.21
C THR A 2 9.39 -21.93 60.06
N ASN A 3 9.18 -22.60 58.94
CA ASN A 3 9.95 -22.35 57.71
C ASN A 3 9.22 -21.33 56.84
N SER A 4 9.74 -20.10 56.84
CA SER A 4 9.29 -18.97 56.03
C SER A 4 9.67 -19.18 54.57
N ILE A 5 8.67 -19.14 53.68
CA ILE A 5 8.83 -19.03 52.23
C ILE A 5 9.37 -17.63 51.93
N LYS A 6 10.55 -17.52 51.31
CA LYS A 6 11.03 -16.25 50.74
C LYS A 6 10.57 -16.15 49.29
N THR A 7 9.45 -15.47 49.07
CA THR A 7 9.00 -15.03 47.74
C THR A 7 9.97 -13.94 47.25
N LYS A 8 10.79 -14.26 46.25
CA LYS A 8 11.63 -13.27 45.56
C LYS A 8 10.73 -12.55 44.56
N LEU A 9 10.25 -11.35 44.91
CA LEU A 9 9.54 -10.47 43.99
C LEU A 9 10.50 -10.09 42.84
N TYR A 10 10.11 -10.43 41.62
CA TYR A 10 10.79 -9.99 40.41
C TYR A 10 10.37 -8.55 40.12
N THR A 11 11.34 -7.63 40.16
CA THR A 11 11.19 -6.27 39.64
C THR A 11 11.89 -6.21 38.28
N PRO A 12 11.22 -5.85 37.17
CA PRO A 12 11.91 -5.64 35.90
C PRO A 12 12.69 -4.32 36.00
N SER A 13 14.02 -4.41 35.93
CA SER A 13 14.90 -3.26 35.74
C SER A 13 14.77 -2.75 34.31
N THR A 14 14.57 -1.44 34.19
CA THR A 14 14.74 -0.64 32.98
C THR A 14 16.07 -0.97 32.29
N ASN A 15 15.99 -1.63 31.13
CA ASN A 15 17.01 -1.56 30.09
C ASN A 15 16.33 -1.69 28.73
N GLN A 16 16.13 -0.52 28.11
CA GLN A 16 16.05 -0.34 26.67
C GLN A 16 17.30 -0.96 26.04
N ASP A 17 17.16 -2.15 25.44
CA ASP A 17 17.98 -2.65 24.33
C ASP A 17 17.56 -4.08 23.97
N PHE A 18 16.28 -4.24 23.61
CA PHE A 18 15.79 -5.46 22.94
C PHE A 18 15.38 -5.10 21.51
N MET A 19 16.28 -4.46 20.76
CA MET A 19 16.10 -4.23 19.33
C MET A 19 16.77 -5.35 18.53
N LEU A 20 15.93 -6.29 18.09
CA LEU A 20 16.02 -7.10 16.86
C LEU A 20 17.41 -7.61 16.46
N THR A 21 17.76 -8.82 16.88
CA THR A 21 18.60 -9.68 16.04
C THR A 21 17.92 -11.03 15.86
N MET A 22 17.15 -11.19 14.78
CA MET A 22 17.09 -12.43 13.99
C MET A 22 16.53 -12.17 12.57
N GLY A 23 17.30 -12.62 11.56
CA GLY A 23 16.79 -12.94 10.21
C GLY A 23 17.25 -12.03 9.05
N PRO A 24 17.18 -12.52 7.80
CA PRO A 24 17.83 -11.93 6.62
C PRO A 24 17.15 -10.68 6.03
N LEU A 25 16.04 -10.20 6.61
CA LEU A 25 15.27 -9.09 6.05
C LEU A 25 15.78 -7.74 6.56
N SER A 26 16.06 -6.83 5.63
CA SER A 26 16.30 -5.43 5.97
C SER A 26 15.00 -4.75 6.41
N THR A 27 15.10 -3.62 7.11
CA THR A 27 13.95 -2.77 7.47
C THR A 27 13.07 -2.45 6.25
N GLN A 28 13.69 -2.12 5.11
CA GLN A 28 12.98 -1.84 3.87
C GLN A 28 12.25 -3.08 3.32
N ASN A 29 12.78 -4.29 3.51
CA ASN A 29 12.03 -5.50 3.17
C ASN A 29 10.82 -5.66 4.06
N ILE A 30 10.93 -5.38 5.37
CA ILE A 30 9.78 -5.44 6.29
C ILE A 30 8.70 -4.43 5.88
N GLU A 31 9.08 -3.18 5.55
CA GLU A 31 8.14 -2.18 5.02
C GLU A 31 7.41 -2.69 3.77
N SER A 32 8.14 -3.32 2.86
CA SER A 32 7.60 -3.94 1.64
C SER A 32 6.61 -5.07 1.97
N GLU A 33 6.98 -6.01 2.82
CA GLU A 33 6.10 -7.12 3.23
C GLU A 33 4.84 -6.63 3.93
N LEU A 34 4.94 -5.58 4.76
CA LEU A 34 3.76 -4.94 5.37
C LEU A 34 2.84 -4.29 4.33
N SER A 35 3.38 -3.76 3.23
CA SER A 35 2.56 -3.23 2.13
C SER A 35 1.79 -4.35 1.40
N TYR A 36 2.40 -5.52 1.20
CA TYR A 36 1.73 -6.70 0.67
C TYR A 36 0.65 -7.20 1.62
N ALA A 37 0.93 -7.28 2.92
CA ALA A 37 -0.03 -7.68 3.93
C ALA A 37 -1.24 -6.73 3.99
N TYR A 38 -1.00 -5.41 3.95
CA TYR A 38 -2.06 -4.40 3.87
C TYR A 38 -2.93 -4.59 2.63
N LEU A 39 -2.30 -4.71 1.45
CA LEU A 39 -2.98 -4.93 0.18
C LEU A 39 -3.88 -6.16 0.23
N HIS A 40 -3.33 -7.29 0.69
CA HIS A 40 -4.06 -8.56 0.82
C HIS A 40 -5.24 -8.45 1.79
N ALA A 41 -5.05 -7.83 2.95
CA ALA A 41 -6.11 -7.68 3.95
C ALA A 41 -7.27 -6.83 3.42
N VAL A 42 -6.97 -5.70 2.78
CA VAL A 42 -7.98 -4.82 2.18
C VAL A 42 -8.71 -5.54 1.04
N ALA A 43 -7.98 -6.20 0.14
CA ALA A 43 -8.55 -6.93 -0.98
C ALA A 43 -9.47 -8.06 -0.52
N ALA A 44 -9.02 -8.88 0.43
CA ALA A 44 -9.82 -9.98 0.99
C ALA A 44 -11.11 -9.47 1.63
N HIS A 45 -11.04 -8.40 2.43
CA HIS A 45 -12.24 -7.78 3.02
C HIS A 45 -13.14 -7.16 1.94
N ALA A 46 -12.59 -6.71 0.82
CA ALA A 46 -13.35 -6.20 -0.31
C ALA A 46 -13.99 -7.31 -1.19
N SER A 47 -13.74 -8.59 -0.90
CA SER A 47 -14.09 -9.72 -1.79
C SER A 47 -13.42 -9.63 -3.16
N VAL A 48 -12.17 -9.15 -3.17
CA VAL A 48 -11.31 -9.02 -4.35
C VAL A 48 -10.15 -9.99 -4.20
N ALA A 49 -9.85 -10.78 -5.23
CA ALA A 49 -8.69 -11.64 -5.22
C ALA A 49 -7.41 -10.80 -5.33
N CYS A 50 -6.39 -11.15 -4.56
CA CYS A 50 -5.07 -10.54 -4.62
C CYS A 50 -4.04 -11.61 -4.90
N LYS A 51 -3.22 -11.38 -5.93
CA LYS A 51 -2.16 -12.28 -6.37
C LYS A 51 -0.86 -11.50 -6.43
N VAL A 52 0.12 -11.90 -5.61
CA VAL A 52 1.49 -11.38 -5.70
C VAL A 52 2.09 -11.78 -7.05
N SER A 53 2.73 -10.82 -7.71
CA SER A 53 3.33 -11.00 -9.02
C SER A 53 4.60 -11.84 -8.97
N GLY A 54 4.85 -12.59 -10.05
CA GLY A 54 6.09 -13.35 -10.22
C GLY A 54 7.25 -12.45 -10.69
N ARG A 55 8.46 -13.03 -10.75
CA ARG A 55 9.70 -12.32 -11.10
C ARG A 55 9.64 -11.51 -12.41
N HIS A 56 8.91 -11.99 -13.41
CA HIS A 56 8.81 -11.31 -14.71
C HIS A 56 7.92 -10.05 -14.65
N ASP A 57 6.86 -10.08 -13.84
CA ASP A 57 5.94 -8.97 -13.65
C ASP A 57 6.55 -7.89 -12.74
N ASP A 58 7.29 -8.28 -11.70
CA ASP A 58 8.03 -7.36 -10.82
C ASP A 58 9.09 -6.55 -11.59
N ASN A 59 9.80 -7.21 -12.53
CA ASN A 59 10.71 -6.53 -13.45
C ASN A 59 10.00 -5.44 -14.29
N ALA A 60 8.70 -5.59 -14.55
CA ALA A 60 7.85 -4.63 -15.25
C ALA A 60 7.14 -3.63 -14.31
N GLY A 61 7.51 -3.60 -13.02
CA GLY A 61 6.93 -2.69 -12.04
C GLY A 61 5.52 -3.07 -11.59
N VAL A 62 5.19 -4.36 -11.60
CA VAL A 62 3.92 -4.89 -11.11
C VAL A 62 4.22 -5.82 -9.93
N ASP A 63 3.83 -5.38 -8.74
CA ASP A 63 4.04 -6.11 -7.48
C ASP A 63 2.86 -7.08 -7.21
N ALA A 64 1.65 -6.70 -7.61
CA ALA A 64 0.47 -7.54 -7.45
C ALA A 64 -0.58 -7.27 -8.53
N GLU A 65 -1.49 -8.23 -8.67
CA GLU A 65 -2.69 -8.16 -9.50
C GLU A 65 -3.91 -8.37 -8.62
N LEU A 66 -4.91 -7.50 -8.78
CA LEU A 66 -6.19 -7.60 -8.10
C LEU A 66 -7.29 -7.91 -9.11
N THR A 67 -8.13 -8.91 -8.82
CA THR A 67 -9.23 -9.34 -9.68
C THR A 67 -10.55 -9.28 -8.92
N ALA A 68 -11.56 -8.67 -9.53
CA ALA A 68 -12.91 -8.59 -9.01
C ALA A 68 -13.91 -9.18 -10.00
N TRP A 69 -15.00 -9.77 -9.48
CA TRP A 69 -16.05 -10.37 -10.28
C TRP A 69 -17.39 -9.68 -10.04
N GLY A 70 -18.22 -9.65 -11.09
CA GLY A 70 -19.57 -9.13 -11.03
C GLY A 70 -20.57 -10.08 -10.35
N PRO A 71 -21.82 -9.64 -10.16
CA PRO A 71 -22.36 -8.36 -10.62
C PRO A 71 -21.80 -7.17 -9.83
N PHE A 72 -21.40 -6.12 -10.56
CA PHE A 72 -20.93 -4.88 -9.95
C PHE A 72 -22.12 -3.98 -9.54
N PRO A 73 -22.05 -3.23 -8.44
CA PRO A 73 -23.17 -2.44 -7.92
C PRO A 73 -23.79 -1.47 -8.94
N SER A 74 -22.99 -0.86 -9.80
CA SER A 74 -23.46 0.09 -10.82
C SER A 74 -23.85 -0.59 -12.14
N GLY A 75 -23.91 -1.92 -12.19
CA GLY A 75 -24.32 -2.66 -13.39
C GLY A 75 -23.27 -2.63 -14.51
N GLY A 76 -21.98 -2.63 -14.16
CA GLY A 76 -20.89 -2.74 -15.14
C GLY A 76 -21.04 -3.94 -16.07
N TYR A 77 -20.79 -3.73 -17.37
CA TYR A 77 -21.01 -4.76 -18.38
C TYR A 77 -19.94 -5.86 -18.36
N ARG A 78 -18.76 -5.59 -17.78
CA ARG A 78 -17.74 -6.63 -17.53
C ARG A 78 -18.09 -7.40 -16.27
N GLN A 79 -17.97 -8.72 -16.32
CA GLN A 79 -18.20 -9.61 -15.17
C GLN A 79 -16.90 -10.01 -14.46
N GLU A 80 -15.76 -9.59 -15.00
CA GLU A 80 -14.43 -9.81 -14.43
C GLU A 80 -13.56 -8.61 -14.84
N VAL A 81 -12.84 -8.04 -13.88
CA VAL A 81 -11.89 -6.95 -14.10
C VAL A 81 -10.63 -7.11 -13.27
N ASP A 82 -9.53 -6.67 -13.86
CA ASP A 82 -8.22 -6.67 -13.23
C ASP A 82 -7.67 -5.24 -13.08
N VAL A 83 -6.89 -5.03 -12.01
CA VAL A 83 -5.98 -3.90 -11.87
C VAL A 83 -4.62 -4.38 -11.38
N LYS A 84 -3.56 -3.87 -11.99
CA LYS A 84 -2.18 -4.13 -11.60
C LYS A 84 -1.69 -3.05 -10.63
N VAL A 85 -0.93 -3.46 -9.63
CA VAL A 85 -0.51 -2.60 -8.53
C VAL A 85 1.01 -2.54 -8.47
N GLN A 86 1.57 -1.33 -8.45
CA GLN A 86 2.91 -1.09 -7.90
C GLN A 86 2.73 -0.64 -6.45
N LEU A 87 3.27 -1.40 -5.51
CA LEU A 87 3.32 -1.12 -4.10
C LEU A 87 4.57 -0.32 -3.73
N LYS A 88 4.38 0.61 -2.80
CA LYS A 88 5.44 1.27 -2.05
C LYS A 88 5.03 1.36 -0.59
N ALA A 89 6.02 1.39 0.28
CA ALA A 89 5.87 1.76 1.68
C ALA A 89 6.87 2.85 2.02
N THR A 90 6.54 3.68 3.01
CA THR A 90 7.42 4.73 3.50
C THR A 90 7.11 5.10 4.95
N VAL A 91 8.16 5.36 5.73
CA VAL A 91 8.06 5.99 7.06
C VAL A 91 8.08 7.51 7.03
N GLN A 92 8.25 8.11 5.84
CA GLN A 92 8.23 9.56 5.70
C GLN A 92 6.85 10.11 6.02
N SER A 93 6.81 11.14 6.86
CA SER A 93 5.57 11.84 7.16
C SER A 93 4.94 12.38 5.86
N PRO A 94 3.64 12.17 5.63
CA PRO A 94 2.97 12.65 4.42
C PRO A 94 3.01 14.18 4.38
N ILE A 95 3.49 14.73 3.27
CA ILE A 95 3.49 16.17 3.01
C ILE A 95 2.24 16.50 2.20
N LEU A 96 1.35 17.29 2.80
CA LEU A 96 0.12 17.74 2.15
C LEU A 96 0.38 18.90 1.19
N VAL A 97 -0.16 18.78 -0.01
CA VAL A 97 -0.23 19.83 -1.03
C VAL A 97 -1.67 19.83 -1.51
N ASP A 98 -2.41 20.88 -1.14
CA ASP A 98 -3.87 20.96 -1.24
C ASP A 98 -4.54 19.72 -0.59
N ASP A 99 -5.45 19.06 -1.31
CA ASP A 99 -6.15 17.84 -0.85
C ASP A 99 -5.40 16.54 -1.22
N SER A 100 -4.11 16.64 -1.54
CA SER A 100 -3.28 15.49 -1.91
C SER A 100 -2.05 15.33 -1.03
N ILE A 101 -1.57 14.09 -0.94
CA ILE A 101 -0.30 13.73 -0.32
C ILE A 101 0.76 13.66 -1.42
N SER A 102 1.84 14.44 -1.29
CA SER A 102 2.96 14.35 -2.21
C SER A 102 3.85 13.14 -1.89
N TYR A 103 4.31 12.46 -2.94
CA TYR A 103 5.21 11.31 -2.84
C TYR A 103 6.24 11.34 -3.97
N SER A 104 7.52 11.21 -3.64
CA SER A 104 8.59 11.15 -4.64
C SER A 104 8.79 9.71 -5.12
N LEU A 105 8.26 9.40 -6.31
CA LEU A 105 8.46 8.10 -6.93
C LEU A 105 9.85 8.03 -7.56
N SER A 106 10.73 7.29 -6.91
CA SER A 106 12.09 7.02 -7.41
C SER A 106 12.08 6.05 -8.59
N GLY A 107 12.93 6.30 -9.57
CA GLY A 107 13.04 5.50 -10.78
C GLY A 107 12.10 5.99 -11.88
N ILE A 108 12.61 6.85 -12.77
CA ILE A 108 11.80 7.42 -13.86
C ILE A 108 11.20 6.36 -14.80
N GLY A 109 11.85 5.21 -14.95
CA GLY A 109 11.30 4.08 -15.72
C GLY A 109 9.97 3.61 -15.16
N ARG A 110 9.86 3.45 -13.83
CA ARG A 110 8.62 3.01 -13.16
C ARG A 110 7.51 4.04 -13.28
N TYR A 111 7.85 5.32 -13.17
CA TYR A 111 6.91 6.41 -13.46
C TYR A 111 6.38 6.33 -14.91
N ASN A 112 7.27 6.12 -15.88
CA ASN A 112 6.91 6.00 -17.29
C ASN A 112 6.01 4.76 -17.57
N ASP A 113 6.30 3.64 -16.90
CA ASP A 113 5.49 2.42 -17.01
C ASP A 113 4.09 2.58 -16.43
N LEU A 114 3.95 3.34 -15.34
CA LEU A 114 2.66 3.61 -14.69
C LEU A 114 1.81 4.64 -15.43
N ARG A 115 2.41 5.59 -16.17
CA ARG A 115 1.67 6.59 -16.94
C ARG A 115 1.15 6.11 -18.30
N ALA A 116 1.59 4.95 -18.76
CA ALA A 116 1.26 4.43 -20.08
C ALA A 116 -0.26 4.27 -20.29
N GLU A 117 -0.79 4.86 -21.35
CA GLU A 117 -2.19 4.69 -21.76
C GLU A 117 -2.43 3.45 -22.63
N THR A 118 -1.37 2.83 -23.14
CA THR A 118 -1.43 1.74 -24.12
C THR A 118 -1.48 0.34 -23.51
N VAL A 119 -1.42 0.22 -22.18
CA VAL A 119 -1.55 -1.07 -21.49
C VAL A 119 -3.02 -1.50 -21.41
N SER A 120 -3.28 -2.80 -21.56
CA SER A 120 -4.63 -3.38 -21.50
C SER A 120 -5.21 -3.35 -20.09
N THR A 121 -4.42 -3.77 -19.10
CA THR A 121 -4.81 -3.77 -17.68
C THR A 121 -4.37 -2.44 -17.05
N PRO A 122 -5.30 -1.68 -16.43
CA PRO A 122 -4.96 -0.48 -15.69
C PRO A 122 -3.91 -0.75 -14.60
N ARG A 123 -3.07 0.25 -14.35
CA ARG A 123 -2.05 0.19 -13.31
C ARG A 123 -2.25 1.33 -12.31
N ILE A 124 -2.12 1.03 -11.03
CA ILE A 124 -2.15 2.03 -9.96
C ILE A 124 -0.88 1.94 -9.11
N LEU A 125 -0.47 3.09 -8.59
CA LEU A 125 0.51 3.17 -7.51
C LEU A 125 -0.26 3.15 -6.19
N VAL A 126 0.11 2.27 -5.27
CA VAL A 126 -0.39 2.24 -3.89
C VAL A 126 0.79 2.52 -2.95
N VAL A 127 0.65 3.52 -2.09
CA VAL A 127 1.68 3.93 -1.13
C VAL A 127 1.15 3.78 0.28
N LEU A 128 1.70 2.82 1.03
CA LEU A 128 1.47 2.67 2.47
C LEU A 128 2.37 3.63 3.24
N PHE A 129 1.77 4.48 4.07
CA PHE A 129 2.53 5.31 5.01
C PHE A 129 2.59 4.60 6.34
N LEU A 130 3.78 4.45 6.92
CA LEU A 130 4.01 3.81 8.20
C LEU A 130 4.44 4.85 9.26
N PRO A 131 4.20 4.60 10.56
CA PRO A 131 4.81 5.39 11.62
C PRO A 131 6.35 5.44 11.52
N ALA A 132 6.97 6.54 11.96
CA ALA A 132 8.43 6.67 11.96
C ALA A 132 9.14 5.64 12.85
N ASN A 133 8.48 5.22 13.93
CA ASN A 133 8.97 4.17 14.83
C ASN A 133 8.42 2.82 14.38
N SER A 134 9.31 1.86 14.10
CA SER A 134 8.93 0.53 13.62
C SER A 134 8.16 -0.31 14.63
N ALA A 135 8.37 -0.06 15.94
CA ALA A 135 7.59 -0.71 16.99
C ALA A 135 6.09 -0.37 16.94
N ASP A 136 5.74 0.75 16.28
CA ASP A 136 4.37 1.20 16.11
C ASP A 136 3.73 0.70 14.80
N TRP A 137 4.46 0.02 13.92
CA TRP A 137 3.92 -0.40 12.61
C TRP A 137 2.74 -1.35 12.77
N LEU A 138 2.91 -2.38 13.60
CA LEU A 138 1.90 -3.40 13.84
C LEU A 138 1.77 -3.65 15.33
N THR A 139 0.55 -3.54 15.83
CA THR A 139 0.20 -3.90 17.20
C THR A 139 -0.82 -5.02 17.20
N HIS A 140 -0.72 -5.92 18.18
CA HIS A 140 -1.62 -7.06 18.33
C HIS A 140 -2.08 -7.13 19.78
N SER A 141 -3.38 -7.38 19.97
CA SER A 141 -4.01 -7.74 21.24
C SER A 141 -5.04 -8.83 20.99
N ASP A 142 -5.68 -9.32 22.06
CA ASP A 142 -6.74 -10.33 21.96
C ASP A 142 -7.96 -9.82 21.17
N GLU A 143 -8.14 -8.51 21.06
CA GLU A 143 -9.24 -7.86 20.37
C GLU A 143 -8.93 -7.52 18.90
N ALA A 144 -7.66 -7.21 18.59
CA ALA A 144 -7.33 -6.64 17.29
C ALA A 144 -5.89 -6.90 16.84
N LEU A 145 -5.75 -7.13 15.54
CA LEU A 145 -4.53 -6.88 14.78
C LEU A 145 -4.63 -5.52 14.11
N SER A 146 -3.72 -4.60 14.43
CA SER A 146 -3.72 -3.23 13.90
C SER A 146 -2.42 -2.93 13.17
N LEU A 147 -2.49 -2.84 11.84
CA LEU A 147 -1.45 -2.24 11.01
C LEU A 147 -1.72 -0.73 10.95
N ARG A 148 -0.83 0.08 11.53
CA ARG A 148 -1.10 1.51 11.76
C ARG A 148 -0.92 2.33 10.48
N LYS A 149 -1.73 3.41 10.39
CA LYS A 149 -1.85 4.35 9.25
C LYS A 149 -2.57 3.71 8.04
N CYS A 150 -2.61 4.44 6.93
CA CYS A 150 -3.36 4.05 5.73
C CYS A 150 -2.46 4.04 4.50
N ALA A 151 -2.88 3.27 3.49
CA ALA A 151 -2.36 3.42 2.15
C ALA A 151 -3.27 4.32 1.31
N TYR A 152 -2.68 5.02 0.35
CA TYR A 152 -3.38 5.82 -0.64
C TYR A 152 -3.00 5.31 -2.03
N TRP A 153 -3.90 5.46 -2.99
CA TRP A 153 -3.66 5.03 -4.36
C TRP A 153 -3.80 6.18 -5.35
N VAL A 154 -3.14 6.04 -6.50
CA VAL A 154 -3.29 6.94 -7.63
C VAL A 154 -3.04 6.22 -8.95
N SER A 155 -3.86 6.53 -9.96
CA SER A 155 -3.57 6.18 -11.35
C SER A 155 -2.68 7.26 -11.95
N LEU A 156 -1.50 6.89 -12.46
CA LEU A 156 -0.63 7.82 -13.20
C LEU A 156 -0.95 7.84 -14.70
N ARG A 157 -1.94 7.06 -15.15
CA ARG A 157 -2.35 6.95 -16.55
C ARG A 157 -2.61 8.33 -17.15
N GLY A 158 -1.89 8.66 -18.22
CA GLY A 158 -2.01 9.95 -18.90
C GLY A 158 -1.32 11.14 -18.20
N ALA A 159 -0.64 10.92 -17.06
CA ALA A 159 0.18 11.96 -16.42
C ALA A 159 1.21 12.52 -17.42
N PRO A 160 1.68 13.77 -17.34
CA PRO A 160 2.69 14.31 -18.27
C PRO A 160 4.05 13.61 -18.12
N GLY A 161 4.94 13.75 -19.11
CA GLY A 161 6.33 13.30 -18.98
C GLY A 161 7.06 14.09 -17.90
N SER A 162 8.12 13.50 -17.32
CA SER A 162 9.01 14.22 -16.40
C SER A 162 10.22 14.78 -17.14
N GLU A 163 10.65 15.99 -16.76
CA GLU A 163 11.97 16.52 -17.14
C GLU A 163 13.09 15.96 -16.24
N ASN A 164 12.73 15.44 -15.06
CA ASN A 164 13.66 14.82 -14.15
C ASN A 164 13.94 13.36 -14.56
N LYS A 165 15.22 12.98 -14.57
CA LYS A 165 15.69 11.66 -15.00
C LYS A 165 15.78 10.64 -13.85
N THR A 166 15.60 11.05 -12.60
CA THR A 166 15.79 10.17 -11.44
C THR A 166 14.49 9.84 -10.73
N ALA A 167 13.66 10.84 -10.45
CA ALA A 167 12.42 10.68 -9.69
C ALA A 167 11.35 11.68 -10.15
N GLN A 168 10.09 11.34 -9.90
CA GLN A 168 8.95 12.23 -10.15
C GLN A 168 8.08 12.31 -8.90
N THR A 169 7.79 13.53 -8.44
CA THR A 169 6.79 13.75 -7.41
C THR A 169 5.39 13.55 -7.99
N VAL A 170 4.64 12.65 -7.38
CA VAL A 170 3.24 12.39 -7.69
C VAL A 170 2.37 12.76 -6.51
N TYR A 171 1.09 13.00 -6.78
CA TYR A 171 0.15 13.48 -5.78
C TYR A 171 -0.97 12.46 -5.62
N LEU A 172 -1.10 11.92 -4.41
CA LEU A 172 -2.12 10.94 -4.04
C LEU A 172 -3.30 11.68 -3.38
N PRO A 173 -4.46 11.79 -4.03
CA PRO A 173 -5.63 12.43 -3.44
C PRO A 173 -6.02 11.75 -2.12
N ARG A 174 -6.32 12.54 -1.09
CA ARG A 174 -6.76 12.01 0.22
C ARG A 174 -8.09 11.27 0.15
N SER A 175 -8.89 11.52 -0.88
CA SER A 175 -10.12 10.79 -1.20
C SER A 175 -9.85 9.39 -1.78
N GLN A 176 -8.65 9.13 -2.31
CA GLN A 176 -8.23 7.83 -2.83
C GLN A 176 -7.50 7.02 -1.76
N GLN A 177 -8.16 6.80 -0.63
CA GLN A 177 -7.70 5.82 0.37
C GLN A 177 -7.82 4.42 -0.22
N PHE A 178 -6.81 3.59 0.04
CA PHE A 178 -6.83 2.19 -0.35
C PHE A 178 -7.49 1.37 0.77
N ASP A 179 -8.81 1.50 0.88
CA ASP A 179 -9.64 0.78 1.84
C ASP A 179 -10.66 -0.12 1.13
N PRO A 180 -11.42 -0.98 1.84
CA PRO A 180 -12.34 -1.89 1.17
C PRO A 180 -13.44 -1.20 0.35
N SER A 181 -13.93 -0.03 0.76
CA SER A 181 -14.91 0.76 -0.01
C SER A 181 -14.28 1.33 -1.27
N GLY A 182 -13.16 2.05 -1.14
CA GLY A 182 -12.47 2.67 -2.26
C GLY A 182 -11.99 1.65 -3.29
N LEU A 183 -11.58 0.46 -2.85
CA LEU A 183 -11.23 -0.64 -3.76
C LEU A 183 -12.46 -1.15 -4.53
N ARG A 184 -13.61 -1.34 -3.88
CA ARG A 184 -14.85 -1.73 -4.58
C ARG A 184 -15.28 -0.67 -5.60
N ASP A 185 -15.21 0.60 -5.24
CA ASP A 185 -15.56 1.72 -6.13
C ASP A 185 -14.62 1.77 -7.34
N LEU A 186 -13.32 1.53 -7.13
CA LEU A 186 -12.35 1.44 -8.22
C LEU A 186 -12.69 0.29 -9.18
N MET A 187 -13.00 -0.90 -8.66
CA MET A 187 -13.35 -2.06 -9.48
C MET A 187 -14.65 -1.84 -10.26
N ASP A 188 -15.66 -1.23 -9.62
CA ASP A 188 -16.92 -0.85 -10.25
C ASP A 188 -16.70 0.15 -11.41
N GLN A 189 -15.82 1.14 -11.24
CA GLN A 189 -15.45 2.06 -12.32
C GLN A 189 -14.77 1.33 -13.49
N ILE A 190 -13.81 0.44 -13.20
CA ILE A 190 -13.09 -0.33 -14.24
C ILE A 190 -14.05 -1.26 -15.00
N SER A 191 -15.05 -1.82 -14.33
CA SER A 191 -16.08 -2.67 -14.95
C SER A 191 -16.92 -1.96 -16.01
N GLN A 192 -16.99 -0.63 -15.92
CA GLN A 192 -17.69 0.26 -16.85
C GLN A 192 -16.76 0.88 -17.90
N GLN A 193 -15.49 0.45 -17.99
CA GLN A 193 -14.45 1.10 -18.79
C GLN A 193 -14.12 2.54 -18.36
N ASN A 194 -14.59 2.98 -17.19
CA ASN A 194 -14.20 4.25 -16.60
C ASN A 194 -12.85 4.06 -15.86
N ILE A 195 -11.75 4.09 -16.62
CA ILE A 195 -10.40 3.92 -16.06
C ILE A 195 -9.91 5.26 -15.51
N PRO A 196 -9.61 5.39 -14.20
CA PRO A 196 -9.13 6.63 -13.63
C PRO A 196 -7.86 7.14 -14.32
N LYS A 197 -7.83 8.44 -14.62
CA LYS A 197 -6.66 9.16 -15.14
C LYS A 197 -6.02 10.01 -14.05
N TYR A 198 -4.75 10.35 -14.24
CA TYR A 198 -4.04 11.22 -13.32
C TYR A 198 -4.62 12.65 -13.34
N GLN A 199 -4.99 13.16 -12.17
CA GLN A 199 -5.53 14.52 -12.02
C GLN A 199 -4.45 15.56 -11.66
N GLY A 200 -3.33 15.13 -11.07
CA GLY A 200 -2.28 16.03 -10.57
C GLY A 200 -2.79 16.98 -9.47
N VAL A 201 -2.05 18.07 -9.25
CA VAL A 201 -2.50 19.21 -8.43
C VAL A 201 -3.03 20.27 -9.39
N GLN A 202 -4.23 20.80 -9.12
CA GLN A 202 -4.76 21.93 -9.86
C GLN A 202 -3.90 23.16 -9.56
N LYS A 203 -3.28 23.75 -10.59
CA LYS A 203 -2.55 25.02 -10.46
C LYS A 203 -3.50 26.20 -10.46
#